data_AF-A0ABC8RHN1-F1
#
_entry.id   AF-A0ABC8RHN1-F1
#
_cell.length_a   1.000
_cell.length_b   1.000
_cell.length_c   1.000
_cell.angle_alpha   90.00
_cell.angle_beta   90.00
_cell.angle_gamma   90.00
#
_symmetry.space_group_name_H-M   'P 1'
#
loop_
_entity.id
_entity.type
_entity.pdbx_description
1 polymer ?
#
loop_
_entity_poly.entity_id
_entity_poly.type
_entity_poly.pdbx_seq_one_letter_code
_entity_poly.pdbx_strand_id
1 'polypeptide(L)' 'MIRAIPSNASDNIYCTLLAQSAVHGAMARYTGFTVGPVNSRHAYIPIGVSTPIP' A
#
# COMPACT_ATOMS: atom_id res chain seq x y z
N MET A 1 10.95 -5.78 -20.57
CA MET A 1 9.60 -6.38 -20.67
C MET A 1 8.95 -6.75 -19.34
N ILE A 2 9.64 -6.82 -18.19
CA ILE A 2 9.04 -7.30 -16.91
C ILE A 2 8.04 -6.31 -16.27
N ARG A 3 8.36 -5.02 -16.28
CA ARG A 3 7.57 -3.95 -15.59
C ARG A 3 6.50 -3.26 -16.45
N ALA A 4 6.24 -3.77 -17.64
CA ALA A 4 5.30 -3.18 -18.61
C ALA A 4 4.24 -4.18 -19.10
N ILE A 5 4.19 -5.38 -18.51
CA ILE A 5 3.16 -6.37 -18.77
C ILE A 5 1.92 -6.00 -17.95
N PRO A 6 0.70 -6.21 -18.48
CA PRO A 6 -0.52 -5.99 -17.71
C PRO A 6 -0.53 -6.75 -16.38
N SER A 7 -1.11 -6.11 -15.36
CA SER A 7 -1.28 -6.70 -14.04
C SER A 7 -2.19 -7.93 -14.09
N ASN A 8 -1.83 -8.97 -13.32
CA ASN A 8 -2.63 -10.20 -13.22
C ASN A 8 -3.84 -10.00 -12.29
N ALA A 9 -4.71 -11.00 -12.20
CA ALA A 9 -5.93 -10.90 -11.38
C ALA A 9 -5.64 -10.60 -9.91
N SER A 10 -4.63 -11.24 -9.31
CA SER A 10 -4.23 -11.00 -7.92
C SER A 10 -3.69 -9.59 -7.70
N ASP A 11 -2.90 -9.08 -8.64
CA ASP A 11 -2.30 -7.75 -8.59
C ASP A 11 -3.37 -6.66 -8.74
N ASN A 12 -4.38 -6.86 -9.58
CA ASN A 12 -5.53 -5.96 -9.69
C ASN A 12 -6.33 -5.87 -8.38
N ILE A 13 -6.59 -7.01 -7.73
CA ILE A 13 -7.26 -7.04 -6.42
C ILE A 13 -6.40 -6.35 -5.37
N TYR A 14 -5.10 -6.66 -5.33
CA TYR A 14 -4.16 -6.09 -4.38
C TYR A 14 -4.06 -4.56 -4.52
N CYS A 15 -3.90 -4.04 -5.74
CA CYS A 15 -3.87 -2.60 -6.00
C CYS A 15 -5.17 -1.90 -5.56
N THR A 16 -6.32 -2.54 -5.78
CA THR A 16 -7.62 -2.00 -5.34
C THR A 16 -7.70 -1.91 -3.81
N LEU A 17 -7.29 -2.96 -3.10
CA LEU A 17 -7.30 -2.99 -1.63
C LEU A 17 -6.31 -1.99 -1.02
N LEU A 18 -5.12 -1.84 -1.62
CA LEU A 18 -4.17 -0.81 -1.24
C LEU A 18 -4.77 0.59 -1.43
N ALA A 19 -5.36 0.88 -2.59
CA ALA A 19 -5.96 2.17 -2.90
C ALA A 19 -7.09 2.52 -1.91
N GLN A 20 -8.00 1.58 -1.64
CA GLN A 20 -9.08 1.76 -0.67
C GLN A 20 -8.55 2.05 0.74
N SER A 21 -7.54 1.30 1.18
CA SER A 21 -6.93 1.48 2.51
C SER A 21 -6.25 2.86 2.62
N ALA A 22 -5.50 3.26 1.58
CA ALA A 22 -4.80 4.54 1.53
C ALA A 22 -5.77 5.73 1.59
N VAL A 23 -6.84 5.69 0.76
CA VAL A 23 -7.87 6.73 0.74
C VAL A 23 -8.60 6.80 2.08
N HIS A 24 -8.93 5.65 2.69
CA HIS A 24 -9.53 5.61 4.02
C HIS A 24 -8.65 6.31 5.07
N GLY A 25 -7.36 6.00 5.11
CA GLY A 25 -6.42 6.64 6.05
C GLY A 25 -6.25 8.13 5.79
N ALA A 26 -6.21 8.54 4.52
CA ALA A 26 -6.14 9.95 4.14
C ALA A 26 -7.41 10.72 4.55
N MET A 27 -8.61 10.14 4.37
CA MET A 27 -9.88 10.73 4.84
C MET A 27 -9.94 10.85 6.37
N ALA A 28 -9.31 9.92 7.09
CA ALA A 28 -9.12 10.00 8.54
C ALA A 28 -8.05 11.02 8.98
N ARG A 29 -7.48 11.81 8.05
CA ARG A 29 -6.41 12.79 8.26
C ARG A 29 -5.07 12.19 8.71
N TYR A 30 -4.81 10.92 8.43
CA TYR A 30 -3.48 10.35 8.61
C TYR A 30 -2.54 10.85 7.50
N THR A 31 -1.26 11.06 7.84
CA THR A 31 -0.20 11.48 6.91
C THR A 31 1.11 10.76 7.27
N GLY A 32 2.10 10.77 6.37
CA GLY A 32 3.40 10.15 6.64
C GLY A 32 3.37 8.61 6.78
N PHE A 33 2.38 7.96 6.18
CA PHE A 33 2.20 6.51 6.22
C PHE A 33 2.12 5.92 4.81
N THR A 34 2.46 4.64 4.69
CA THR A 34 2.18 3.79 3.53
C THR A 34 1.22 2.68 3.94
N VAL A 35 0.63 1.99 2.97
CA VAL A 35 -0.26 0.84 3.17
C VAL A 35 0.38 -0.41 2.61
N GLY A 36 0.20 -1.53 3.31
CA GLY A 36 0.72 -2.81 2.86
C GLY A 36 0.20 -3.98 3.69
N PRO A 37 0.42 -5.21 3.20
CA PRO A 37 0.09 -6.43 3.93
C PRO A 37 1.11 -6.66 5.04
N VAL A 38 0.63 -6.80 6.27
CA VAL A 38 1.38 -7.24 7.44
C VAL A 38 0.64 -8.45 8.00
N ASN A 39 1.29 -9.62 8.00
CA ASN A 39 0.68 -10.89 8.44
C ASN A 39 -0.68 -11.14 7.77
N SER A 40 -0.74 -11.06 6.44
CA SER A 40 -1.95 -11.27 5.62
C SER A 40 -3.10 -10.27 5.85
N ARG A 41 -2.82 -9.11 6.47
CA ARG A 41 -3.81 -8.06 6.70
C ARG A 41 -3.30 -6.70 6.26
N HIS A 42 -4.18 -5.89 5.68
CA HIS A 42 -3.83 -4.52 5.28
C HIS A 42 -3.63 -3.66 6.53
N ALA A 43 -2.46 -3.01 6.62
CA ALA A 43 -2.05 -2.19 7.75
C ALA A 43 -1.51 -0.84 7.28
N TYR A 44 -1.62 0.16 8.16
CA TYR A 44 -0.97 1.46 8.03
C TYR A 44 0.43 1.38 8.64
N ILE A 45 1.44 1.71 7.85
CA ILE A 45 2.85 1.58 8.21
C ILE A 45 3.48 2.97 8.16
N PRO A 46 4.07 3.49 9.25
CA PRO A 46 4.74 4.77 9.23
C PRO A 46 5.93 4.76 8.25
N ILE A 47 6.07 5.79 7.42
CA ILE A 47 7.13 5.82 6.39
C ILE A 47 8.51 5.80 7.04
N GLY A 48 8.70 6.54 8.13
CA GLY A 48 9.98 6.65 8.83
C GLY A 48 10.55 5.33 9.40
N VAL A 49 9.72 4.29 9.58
CA VAL A 49 10.21 2.95 9.97
C VAL A 49 10.34 2.01 8.78
N SER A 50 9.65 2.30 7.67
CA SER A 50 9.61 1.43 6.49
C SER A 50 10.74 1.71 5.48
N THR A 51 11.21 2.95 5.42
CA THR A 51 12.35 3.32 4.58
C THR A 51 13.61 3.37 5.43
N PRO A 52 14.70 2.68 5.05
CA PRO A 52 16.01 3.05 5.55
C PRO A 52 16.28 4.48 5.06
N ILE A 53 16.20 5.44 5.97
CA ILE A 53 16.78 6.76 5.76
C ILE A 53 18.30 6.54 5.68
N PRO A 54 19.06 7.13 4.74
CA PRO A 54 20.50 7.27 4.92
C PRO A 54 20.84 8.08 6.18
#